data_AF-A0A8T3VBL3-F1
#
_entry.id   AF-A0A8T3VBL3-F1
#
_cell.length_a   1.000
_cell.length_b   1.000
_cell.length_c   1.000
_cell.angle_alpha   90.00
_cell.angle_beta   90.00
_cell.angle_gamma   90.00
#
_symmetry.space_group_name_H-M   'P 1'
#
loop_
_entity.id
_entity.type
_entity.pdbx_description
1 polymer ?
#
loop_
_entity_poly.entity_id
_entity_poly.type
_entity_poly.pdbx_seq_one_letter_code
_entity_poly.pdbx_strand_id
1 'polypeptide(L)'
;MEIIVTDERDERFRKFCKSFGCVVDDPQVVLLLNRFGKVVGCASFKVYDSDSCEITTLFLNSYDDREKIAYKLIRQLEKIAMDYEFKSVVVSFDSREDILVEIFEKLDYQFVDELLAKKEFKSLI
;
A
#
# COMPACT_ATOMS: atom_id res chain seq x y z
N MET A 1 7.76 -7.77 -14.28
CA MET A 1 6.85 -7.51 -13.15
C MET A 1 6.02 -6.31 -13.49
N GLU A 2 4.73 -6.51 -13.70
CA GLU A 2 3.77 -5.52 -14.15
C GLU A 2 2.84 -5.15 -12.99
N ILE A 3 2.51 -3.86 -12.84
CA ILE A 3 1.47 -3.44 -11.89
C ILE A 3 0.19 -3.25 -12.68
N ILE A 4 -0.88 -3.85 -12.18
CA ILE A 4 -2.25 -3.65 -12.66
C ILE A 4 -2.96 -2.78 -11.64
N VAL A 5 -3.50 -1.64 -12.08
CA VAL A 5 -4.37 -0.78 -11.27
C VAL A 5 -5.81 -1.26 -11.46
N THR A 6 -6.52 -1.49 -10.36
CA THR A 6 -7.88 -2.02 -10.34
C THR A 6 -8.61 -1.57 -9.07
N ASP A 7 -9.73 -2.21 -8.76
CA ASP A 7 -10.61 -1.88 -7.64
C ASP A 7 -10.99 -3.14 -6.83
N GLU A 8 -11.81 -2.96 -5.79
CA GLU A 8 -12.24 -3.98 -4.84
C GLU A 8 -12.99 -5.16 -5.48
N ARG A 9 -13.51 -4.98 -6.70
CA ARG A 9 -14.30 -6.00 -7.41
C ARG A 9 -13.41 -6.99 -8.17
N ASP A 10 -12.11 -6.73 -8.31
CA ASP A 10 -11.19 -7.64 -9.00
C ASP A 10 -11.10 -8.99 -8.27
N GLU A 11 -11.52 -10.06 -8.94
CA GLU A 11 -11.51 -11.40 -8.35
C GLU A 11 -10.12 -11.87 -7.93
N ARG A 12 -9.07 -11.43 -8.64
CA ARG A 12 -7.68 -11.83 -8.34
C ARG A 12 -7.24 -11.21 -7.03
N PHE A 13 -7.60 -9.94 -6.80
CA PHE A 13 -7.39 -9.26 -5.52
C PHE A 13 -8.12 -9.98 -4.39
N ARG A 14 -9.42 -10.22 -4.54
CA ARG A 14 -10.23 -10.89 -3.52
C ARG A 14 -9.70 -12.29 -3.18
N LYS A 15 -9.32 -13.07 -4.19
CA LYS A 15 -8.70 -14.40 -4.01
C LYS A 15 -7.36 -14.30 -3.28
N PHE A 16 -6.55 -13.29 -3.58
CA PHE A 16 -5.26 -13.08 -2.94
C PHE A 16 -5.41 -12.65 -1.48
N CYS A 17 -6.23 -11.65 -1.15
CA CYS A 17 -6.47 -11.26 0.25
C CYS A 17 -7.02 -12.43 1.08
N LYS A 18 -7.93 -13.23 0.51
CA LYS A 18 -8.46 -14.42 1.16
C LYS A 18 -7.38 -15.46 1.48
N SER A 19 -6.31 -15.59 0.67
CA SER A 19 -5.21 -16.52 0.99
C SER A 19 -4.38 -16.08 2.20
N PHE A 20 -4.44 -14.82 2.59
CA PHE A 20 -3.86 -14.29 3.82
C PHE A 20 -4.84 -14.28 5.01
N GLY A 21 -6.07 -14.78 4.82
CA GLY A 21 -7.10 -14.79 5.86
C GLY A 21 -7.73 -13.41 6.13
N CYS A 22 -7.48 -12.42 5.27
CA CYS A 22 -7.96 -11.06 5.46
C CYS A 22 -9.13 -10.72 4.53
N VAL A 23 -10.01 -9.85 5.01
CA VAL A 23 -11.03 -9.16 4.22
C VAL A 23 -10.66 -7.68 4.23
N VAL A 24 -10.50 -7.08 3.06
CA VAL A 24 -10.18 -5.65 2.93
C VAL A 24 -11.48 -4.89 2.82
N ASP A 25 -11.64 -3.87 3.67
CA ASP A 25 -12.83 -3.03 3.73
C ASP A 25 -12.72 -1.85 2.77
N ASP A 26 -13.58 -1.85 1.76
CA ASP A 26 -13.81 -0.79 0.76
C ASP A 26 -12.55 -0.04 0.24
N PRO A 27 -11.56 -0.74 -0.35
CA PRO A 27 -10.39 -0.06 -0.92
C PRO A 27 -10.78 0.69 -2.19
N GLN A 28 -10.44 1.98 -2.26
CA GLN A 28 -10.71 2.82 -3.43
C GLN A 28 -9.79 2.50 -4.60
N VAL A 29 -8.51 2.21 -4.32
CA VAL A 29 -7.53 1.83 -5.33
C VAL A 29 -6.85 0.54 -4.91
N VAL A 30 -6.79 -0.40 -5.84
CA VAL A 30 -6.11 -1.70 -5.67
C VAL A 30 -5.00 -1.84 -6.71
N LEU A 31 -3.81 -2.23 -6.27
CA LEU A 31 -2.70 -2.61 -7.12
C LEU A 31 -2.46 -4.11 -7.02
N LEU A 32 -2.31 -4.76 -8.16
CA LEU A 32 -1.85 -6.15 -8.26
C LEU A 32 -0.48 -6.17 -8.94
N LEU A 33 0.52 -6.76 -8.27
CA LEU A 33 1.80 -7.03 -8.90
C LEU A 33 1.78 -8.41 -9.55
N ASN A 34 1.90 -8.43 -10.87
CA ASN A 34 1.95 -9.64 -11.68
C ASN A 34 3.39 -10.00 -12.06
N ARG A 35 3.75 -11.28 -11.86
CA ARG A 35 5.01 -11.88 -12.34
C ARG A 35 4.66 -13.20 -13.02
N PHE A 36 4.91 -13.28 -14.34
CA PHE A 36 4.65 -14.47 -15.18
C PHE A 36 3.20 -14.98 -15.10
N GLY A 37 2.22 -14.09 -15.09
CA GLY A 37 0.79 -14.43 -15.04
C GLY A 37 0.25 -14.74 -13.65
N LYS A 38 1.08 -14.62 -12.60
CA LYS A 38 0.69 -14.84 -11.19
C LYS A 38 0.74 -13.55 -10.39
N VAL A 39 -0.26 -13.34 -9.54
CA VAL A 39 -0.23 -12.28 -8.52
C VAL A 39 0.77 -12.67 -7.45
N VAL A 40 1.76 -11.81 -7.25
CA VAL A 40 2.83 -12.00 -6.25
C VAL A 40 2.77 -10.98 -5.12
N GLY A 41 1.91 -9.98 -5.24
CA GLY A 41 1.60 -9.04 -4.17
C GLY A 41 0.41 -8.15 -4.54
N CYS A 42 -0.20 -7.57 -3.52
CA CYS A 42 -1.18 -6.51 -3.69
C CYS A 42 -0.93 -5.38 -2.69
N ALA A 43 -1.42 -4.20 -3.04
CA ALA A 43 -1.52 -3.09 -2.11
C ALA A 43 -2.77 -2.27 -2.42
N SER A 44 -3.33 -1.60 -1.43
CA SER A 44 -4.47 -0.72 -1.63
C SER A 44 -4.43 0.50 -0.73
N PHE A 45 -5.16 1.55 -1.13
CA PHE A 45 -5.49 2.65 -0.25
C PHE A 45 -6.99 2.96 -0.26
N LYS A 46 -7.44 3.67 0.78
CA LYS A 46 -8.74 4.34 0.85
C LYS A 46 -8.58 5.79 1.33
N VAL A 47 -9.61 6.61 1.18
CA VAL A 47 -9.64 7.95 1.77
C VAL A 47 -9.53 7.84 3.30
N TYR A 48 -8.61 8.60 3.89
CA TYR A 48 -8.48 8.71 5.34
C TYR A 48 -9.16 9.99 5.85
N ASP A 49 -8.82 11.13 5.25
CA ASP A 49 -9.46 12.42 5.48
C ASP A 49 -9.48 13.27 4.20
N SER A 50 -9.77 14.56 4.31
CA SER A 50 -9.84 15.47 3.16
C SER A 50 -8.50 15.71 2.45
N ASP A 51 -7.37 15.44 3.11
CA ASP A 51 -6.03 15.74 2.61
C ASP A 51 -5.15 14.49 2.49
N SER A 52 -5.63 13.31 2.90
CA SER A 52 -4.83 12.09 2.95
C SER A 52 -5.58 10.81 2.64
N CYS A 53 -4.82 9.81 2.17
CA CYS A 53 -5.28 8.45 2.02
C CYS A 53 -4.48 7.49 2.92
N GLU A 54 -5.12 6.41 3.35
CA GLU A 54 -4.51 5.36 4.17
C GLU A 54 -4.17 4.14 3.30
N ILE A 55 -2.94 3.65 3.38
CA ILE A 55 -2.58 2.33 2.86
C ILE A 55 -3.17 1.28 3.79
N THR A 56 -4.22 0.59 3.33
CA THR A 56 -4.97 -0.38 4.14
C THR A 56 -4.48 -1.81 3.97
N THR A 57 -3.69 -2.07 2.94
CA THR A 57 -3.22 -3.43 2.65
C THR A 57 -1.89 -3.39 1.92
N LEU A 58 -0.99 -4.28 2.34
CA LEU A 58 0.23 -4.63 1.62
C LEU A 58 0.54 -6.12 1.86
N PHE A 59 0.08 -6.99 0.95
CA PHE A 59 0.31 -8.44 1.04
C PHE A 59 1.29 -8.89 -0.03
N LEU A 60 2.29 -9.68 0.35
CA LEU A 60 3.38 -10.09 -0.53
C LEU A 60 3.58 -11.61 -0.40
N ASN A 61 3.57 -12.33 -1.52
CA ASN A 61 3.68 -13.80 -1.54
C ASN A 61 5.13 -14.31 -1.71
N SER A 62 6.08 -13.40 -1.95
CA SER A 62 7.49 -13.74 -2.21
C SER A 62 8.36 -13.20 -1.08
N TYR A 63 9.09 -14.09 -0.41
CA TYR A 63 10.14 -13.71 0.55
C TYR A 63 11.36 -13.17 -0.20
N ASP A 64 11.71 -13.78 -1.33
CA ASP A 64 12.74 -13.26 -2.24
C ASP A 64 12.20 -11.98 -2.89
N ASP A 65 12.95 -10.87 -2.80
CA ASP A 65 12.60 -9.53 -3.29
C ASP A 65 11.45 -8.80 -2.54
N ARG A 66 11.10 -9.19 -1.31
CA ARG A 66 10.00 -8.56 -0.54
C ARG A 66 10.10 -7.03 -0.49
N GLU A 67 11.26 -6.49 -0.12
CA GLU A 67 11.50 -5.04 -0.01
C GLU A 67 11.31 -4.34 -1.36
N LYS A 68 11.87 -4.90 -2.44
CA LYS A 68 11.74 -4.37 -3.80
C LYS A 68 10.28 -4.36 -4.27
N ILE A 69 9.53 -5.41 -3.97
CA ILE A 69 8.10 -5.49 -4.29
C ILE A 69 7.31 -4.45 -3.50
N ALA A 70 7.54 -4.35 -2.19
CA ALA A 70 6.90 -3.38 -1.32
C ALA A 70 7.12 -1.95 -1.82
N TYR A 71 8.38 -1.58 -2.09
CA TYR A 71 8.73 -0.25 -2.61
C TYR A 71 8.04 0.06 -3.92
N LYS A 72 7.96 -0.93 -4.82
CA LYS A 72 7.31 -0.74 -6.11
C LYS A 72 5.81 -0.48 -5.95
N LEU A 73 5.14 -1.20 -5.06
CA LEU A 73 3.71 -1.02 -4.78
C LEU A 73 3.44 0.30 -4.04
N ILE A 74 4.18 0.60 -2.97
CA ILE A 74 3.99 1.81 -2.17
C ILE A 74 4.23 3.05 -3.03
N ARG A 75 5.32 3.11 -3.82
CA ARG A 75 5.57 4.27 -4.70
C ARG A 75 4.50 4.46 -5.77
N GLN A 76 3.90 3.37 -6.25
CA GLN A 76 2.80 3.47 -7.20
C GLN A 76 1.52 3.99 -6.53
N LEU A 77 1.23 3.57 -5.29
CA LEU A 77 0.13 4.14 -4.50
C LEU A 77 0.38 5.62 -4.22
N GLU A 78 1.59 6.00 -3.81
CA GLU A 78 1.96 7.41 -3.60
C GLU A 78 1.74 8.25 -4.86
N LYS A 79 2.14 7.72 -6.02
CA LYS A 79 1.90 8.40 -7.30
C LYS A 79 0.41 8.61 -7.57
N ILE A 80 -0.41 7.57 -7.40
CA ILE A 80 -1.85 7.69 -7.64
C ILE A 80 -2.49 8.63 -6.60
N ALA A 81 -2.04 8.61 -5.35
CA ALA A 81 -2.52 9.52 -4.32
C ALA A 81 -2.23 10.98 -4.67
N MET A 82 -1.02 11.29 -5.19
CA MET A 82 -0.69 12.61 -5.72
C MET A 82 -1.55 12.99 -6.93
N ASP A 83 -1.81 12.05 -7.85
CA ASP A 83 -2.70 12.26 -9.00
C ASP A 83 -4.17 12.53 -8.56
N TYR A 84 -4.54 12.06 -7.36
CA TYR A 84 -5.84 12.32 -6.72
C TYR A 84 -5.83 13.57 -5.83
N GLU A 85 -4.77 14.38 -5.91
CA GLU A 85 -4.58 15.63 -5.16
C GLU A 85 -4.51 15.47 -3.64
N PHE A 86 -4.31 14.25 -3.12
CA PHE A 86 -3.98 14.08 -1.72
C PHE A 86 -2.62 14.73 -1.42
N LYS A 87 -2.49 15.28 -0.21
CA LYS A 87 -1.27 15.92 0.27
C LYS A 87 -0.37 14.96 1.02
N SER A 88 -0.90 13.84 1.48
CA SER A 88 -0.13 12.85 2.25
C SER A 88 -0.71 11.45 2.18
N VAL A 89 0.12 10.49 2.59
CA VAL A 89 -0.27 9.09 2.79
C VAL A 89 0.00 8.72 4.24
N VAL A 90 -0.94 7.99 4.85
CA VAL A 90 -0.80 7.40 6.17
C VAL A 90 -0.79 5.88 6.10
N VAL A 91 -0.19 5.25 7.11
CA VAL A 91 -0.24 3.81 7.34
C VAL A 91 -0.33 3.55 8.84
N SER A 92 -1.26 2.67 9.21
CA SER A 92 -1.46 2.20 10.58
C SER A 92 -0.81 0.82 10.73
N PHE A 93 -0.13 0.58 11.85
CA PHE A 93 0.49 -0.70 12.19
C PHE A 93 -0.20 -1.35 13.38
N ASP A 94 -0.20 -2.68 13.43
CA ASP A 94 -0.70 -3.42 14.61
C ASP A 94 0.32 -3.39 15.76
N SER A 95 1.61 -3.25 15.45
CA SER A 95 2.68 -3.12 16.45
C SER A 95 3.93 -2.42 15.88
N ARG A 96 4.79 -1.91 16.76
CA ARG A 96 6.12 -1.36 16.41
C ARG A 96 7.11 -2.40 15.93
N GLU A 97 6.83 -3.68 16.14
CA GLU A 97 7.65 -4.81 15.71
C GLU A 97 7.21 -5.36 14.34
N ASP A 98 6.20 -4.73 13.70
CA ASP A 98 5.79 -5.11 12.37
C ASP A 98 6.96 -4.95 11.38
N ILE A 99 7.23 -6.03 10.67
CA ILE A 99 8.28 -6.14 9.66
C ILE A 99 8.13 -5.12 8.50
N LEU A 100 6.96 -4.51 8.32
CA LEU A 100 6.75 -3.43 7.37
C LEU A 100 7.26 -2.07 7.86
N VAL A 101 7.45 -1.87 9.17
CA VAL A 101 7.90 -0.58 9.74
C VAL A 101 9.18 -0.10 9.08
N GLU A 102 10.21 -0.95 8.99
CA GLU A 102 11.50 -0.60 8.38
C GLU A 102 11.35 -0.20 6.90
N ILE A 103 10.42 -0.83 6.17
CA ILE A 103 10.14 -0.51 4.76
C ILE A 103 9.58 0.90 4.64
N PHE A 104 8.63 1.28 5.50
CA PHE A 104 8.02 2.60 5.49
C PHE A 104 8.98 3.68 5.97
N GLU A 105 9.79 3.42 7.00
CA GLU A 105 10.83 4.34 7.46
C GLU A 105 11.85 4.65 6.36
N LYS A 106 12.31 3.64 5.61
CA LYS A 106 13.19 3.82 4.44
C LYS A 106 12.54 4.57 3.27
N LEU A 107 11.22 4.68 3.27
CA LEU A 107 10.45 5.48 2.31
C LEU A 107 10.09 6.87 2.85
N ASP A 108 10.75 7.31 3.92
CA ASP A 108 10.60 8.62 4.56
C ASP A 108 9.26 8.82 5.28
N TYR A 109 8.57 7.74 5.66
CA TYR A 109 7.42 7.85 6.56
C TYR A 109 7.90 8.11 7.99
N GLN A 110 7.22 9.01 8.67
CA GLN A 110 7.50 9.37 10.06
C GLN A 110 6.30 9.03 10.94
N PHE A 111 6.55 8.43 12.10
CA PHE A 111 5.51 8.21 13.09
C PHE A 111 4.98 9.54 13.61
N VAL A 112 3.66 9.73 13.50
CA VAL A 112 2.92 10.89 14.01
C VAL A 112 2.09 10.53 15.25
N ASP A 113 1.95 9.22 15.53
CA ASP A 113 1.34 8.67 16.74
C ASP A 113 2.04 7.35 17.12
N GLU A 114 1.56 6.66 18.17
CA GLU A 114 2.10 5.40 18.66
C GLU A 114 2.18 4.33 17.57
N LEU A 115 1.17 4.21 16.70
CA LEU A 115 1.12 3.19 15.65
C LEU A 115 0.80 3.75 14.25
N LEU A 116 0.75 5.07 14.12
CA LEU A 116 0.45 5.74 12.87
C LEU A 116 1.69 6.40 12.29
N ALA A 117 2.04 6.08 11.05
CA ALA A 117 3.09 6.76 10.30
C ALA A 117 2.51 7.52 9.09
N LYS A 118 3.13 8.65 8.77
CA LYS A 118 2.68 9.58 7.73
C LYS A 118 3.85 10.00 6.85
N LYS A 119 3.57 10.19 5.57
CA LYS A 119 4.46 10.86 4.63
C LYS A 119 3.72 11.99 3.93
N GLU A 120 4.24 13.20 4.10
CA GLU A 120 3.78 14.39 3.37
C GLU A 120 4.39 14.42 1.97
N PHE A 121 3.57 14.67 0.96
CA PHE A 121 4.07 14.97 -0.36
C PHE A 121 4.55 16.41 -0.39
N LYS A 122 5.83 16.60 -0.71
CA LYS A 122 6.36 17.95 -0.91
C LYS A 122 5.63 18.55 -2.11
N SER A 123 4.93 19.66 -1.89
CA SER A 123 4.49 20.50 -3.00
C SER A 123 5.72 20.88 -3.81
N LEU A 124 5.69 20.61 -5.11
CA LEU A 124 6.61 21.21 -6.07
C LEU A 124 6.23 22.70 -6.14
N ILE A 125 6.79 23.50 -5.23
CA ILE A 125 6.75 24.96 -5.29
C ILE A 125 7.82 25.43 -6.29
#